data_AF-A0A0S8D4C2-F1
#
_entry.id   AF-A0A0S8D4C2-F1
#
_cell.length_a   1.000
_cell.length_b   1.000
_cell.length_c   1.000
_cell.angle_alpha   90.00
_cell.angle_beta   90.00
_cell.angle_gamma   90.00
#
_symmetry.space_group_name_H-M   'P 1'
#
loop_
_entity.id
_entity.type
_entity.pdbx_description
1 polymer ?
#
loop_
_entity_poly.entity_id
_entity_poly.type
_entity_poly.pdbx_seq_one_letter_code
_entity_poly.pdbx_strand_id
1 'polypeptide(L)'
;MGIKEVRNEGEIDVMNQGGRDNDMRFGWLCSYTPVEILVAAGSIPTRLDAGDLFLSETNPHIYQLMCPYVRAVFGAAQKESFDPLDGVVFMKCCDAMLRLYDLWKAHLPNQKAYILPLPKIQSREAREYFADAIRRFSDSLGGDLGVSITEDALRKAVSDVNKLRSAVQRLYRLRLEKPGSMAYSRLRLLIRQWLSGSPAQALREVEKELKDLEGKPAAPSPPSARVLVASSTLDQLQIIEMIERAGMTVVADDHCSGLRHFDGLVREEGDLFLNLADRYLMRWPCSRMQSDPSHFERAIDEVDGSGAEGVIYVALKYCDHSGFDAPRIQAQLKEKEIPMLYIENDYTVSGLGQLKVRIEAFAEMLREEL
;
A
#
# COMPACT_ATOMS: atom_id res chain seq x y z
N MET A 1 -31.14 29.29 11.38
CA MET A 1 -30.12 29.69 12.38
C MET A 1 -29.12 28.56 12.47
N GLY A 2 -27.92 28.79 11.91
CA GLY A 2 -26.95 27.75 11.59
C GLY A 2 -26.29 27.14 12.81
N ILE A 3 -26.17 25.82 12.78
CA ILE A 3 -25.28 25.06 13.66
C ILE A 3 -23.89 25.21 13.04
N LYS A 4 -23.01 25.95 13.72
CA LYS A 4 -21.59 26.04 13.37
C LYS A 4 -20.96 24.69 13.66
N GLU A 5 -20.40 24.06 12.63
CA GLU A 5 -19.48 22.94 12.77
C GLU A 5 -18.25 23.40 13.56
N VAL A 6 -17.95 22.67 14.64
CA VAL A 6 -16.71 22.79 15.38
C VAL A 6 -15.65 22.06 14.56
N ARG A 7 -14.90 22.80 13.74
CA ARG A 7 -13.64 22.31 13.16
C ARG A 7 -12.63 22.18 14.30
N ASN A 8 -12.16 20.96 14.56
CA ASN A 8 -11.02 20.74 15.44
C ASN A 8 -9.74 21.21 14.73
N GLU A 9 -9.05 22.18 15.33
CA GLU A 9 -7.72 22.62 14.93
C GLU A 9 -6.72 21.48 15.17
N GLY A 10 -6.32 20.77 14.11
CA GLY A 10 -5.39 19.65 14.19
C GLY A 10 -5.32 18.75 12.96
N GLU A 11 -6.29 18.81 12.05
CA GLU A 11 -6.21 18.13 10.75
C GLU A 11 -5.23 18.88 9.84
N ILE A 12 -4.06 18.29 9.62
CA ILE A 12 -3.21 18.66 8.49
C ILE A 12 -3.96 18.17 7.24
N ASP A 13 -4.48 19.10 6.47
CA ASP A 13 -5.11 18.86 5.19
C ASP A 13 -4.11 18.16 4.25
N VAL A 14 -4.25 16.85 4.07
CA VAL A 14 -3.40 16.06 3.17
C VAL A 14 -3.80 16.28 1.69
N MET A 15 -4.84 17.09 1.41
CA MET A 15 -5.42 17.24 0.08
C MET A 15 -5.03 18.52 -0.67
N ASN A 16 -3.89 19.14 -0.38
CA ASN A 16 -3.42 20.21 -1.25
C ASN A 16 -1.89 20.31 -1.27
N GLN A 17 -1.26 19.42 -2.02
CA GLN A 17 0.15 19.57 -2.40
C GLN A 17 0.22 20.21 -3.77
N GLY A 18 0.64 21.48 -3.81
CA GLY A 18 0.70 22.32 -5.00
C GLY A 18 1.36 21.64 -6.20
N GLY A 19 0.52 21.19 -7.13
CA GLY A 19 0.90 21.00 -8.53
C GLY A 19 0.86 22.36 -9.22
N ARG A 20 1.80 22.61 -10.15
CA ARG A 20 1.54 23.66 -11.15
C ARG A 20 0.31 23.20 -11.94
N ASP A 21 -0.48 24.14 -12.48
CA ASP A 21 -1.72 23.93 -13.26
C ASP A 21 -1.59 22.96 -14.48
N ASN A 22 -0.51 22.19 -14.63
CA ASN A 22 -0.19 21.39 -15.81
C ASN A 22 0.54 20.05 -15.52
N ASP A 23 0.57 19.56 -14.28
CA ASP A 23 1.22 18.28 -13.94
C ASP A 23 0.29 17.09 -14.24
N MET A 24 0.67 16.23 -15.19
CA MET A 24 -0.11 15.05 -15.60
C MET A 24 -0.11 13.96 -14.53
N ARG A 25 -1.29 13.51 -14.07
CA ARG A 25 -1.46 12.57 -12.95
C ARG A 25 -2.22 11.32 -13.34
N PHE A 26 -1.64 10.16 -13.05
CA PHE A 26 -2.27 8.87 -13.28
C PHE A 26 -2.49 8.12 -11.98
N GLY A 27 -3.75 7.88 -11.65
CA GLY A 27 -4.15 7.10 -10.49
C GLY A 27 -3.76 5.63 -10.62
N TRP A 28 -3.34 4.99 -9.53
CA TRP A 28 -3.11 3.54 -9.50
C TRP A 28 -3.60 2.87 -8.21
N LEU A 29 -4.16 1.66 -8.37
CA LEU A 29 -4.95 0.99 -7.33
C LEU A 29 -4.31 -0.28 -6.75
N CYS A 30 -3.45 -0.94 -7.51
CA CYS A 30 -2.81 -2.17 -7.09
C CYS A 30 -1.31 -1.98 -7.06
N SER A 31 -0.64 -2.52 -6.04
CA SER A 31 0.82 -2.43 -5.92
C SER A 31 1.58 -3.11 -7.06
N TYR A 32 0.92 -3.91 -7.89
CA TYR A 32 1.49 -4.55 -9.09
C TYR A 32 1.45 -3.65 -10.34
N THR A 33 0.88 -2.45 -10.25
CA THR A 33 0.94 -1.47 -11.34
C THR A 33 2.41 -1.09 -11.60
N PRO A 34 2.90 -1.20 -12.85
CA PRO A 34 4.26 -0.79 -13.24
C PRO A 34 4.35 0.73 -13.29
N VAL A 35 4.59 1.37 -12.15
CA VAL A 35 4.60 2.83 -12.00
C VAL A 35 5.73 3.49 -12.81
N GLU A 36 6.78 2.74 -13.12
CA GLU A 36 7.87 3.17 -13.99
C GLU A 36 7.39 3.58 -15.38
N ILE A 37 6.34 2.93 -15.91
CA ILE A 37 5.75 3.30 -17.21
C ILE A 37 5.07 4.66 -17.13
N LEU A 38 4.36 4.94 -16.03
CA LEU A 38 3.72 6.24 -15.81
C LEU A 38 4.77 7.36 -15.68
N VAL A 39 5.83 7.10 -14.93
CA VAL A 39 6.95 8.02 -14.75
C VAL A 39 7.68 8.27 -16.08
N ALA A 40 7.92 7.23 -16.87
CA ALA A 40 8.56 7.34 -18.18
C ALA A 40 7.70 8.10 -19.21
N ALA A 41 6.38 8.08 -19.05
CA ALA A 41 5.44 8.91 -19.82
C ALA A 41 5.42 10.38 -19.36
N GLY A 42 6.16 10.75 -18.30
CA GLY A 42 6.16 12.09 -17.73
C GLY A 42 4.99 12.36 -16.77
N SER A 43 4.27 11.32 -16.34
CA SER A 43 3.19 11.45 -15.36
C SER A 43 3.70 11.29 -13.91
N ILE A 44 3.01 11.93 -12.98
CA ILE A 44 3.08 11.64 -11.55
C ILE A 44 2.16 10.45 -11.25
N PRO A 45 2.69 9.28 -10.84
CA PRO A 45 1.87 8.16 -10.41
C PRO A 45 1.24 8.48 -9.04
N THR A 46 -0.09 8.47 -8.98
CA THR A 46 -0.85 8.81 -7.76
C THR A 46 -1.52 7.58 -7.17
N ARG A 47 -1.07 7.12 -5.99
CA ARG A 47 -1.73 6.00 -5.29
C ARG A 47 -3.12 6.45 -4.85
N LEU A 48 -4.13 5.78 -5.38
CA LEU A 48 -5.51 5.99 -4.91
C LEU A 48 -5.77 5.10 -3.70
N ASP A 49 -6.12 5.73 -2.60
CA ASP A 49 -6.61 5.07 -1.40
C ASP A 49 -7.83 5.83 -0.86
N ALA A 50 -8.53 5.25 0.11
CA ALA A 50 -9.76 5.86 0.64
C ALA A 50 -9.59 6.50 2.03
N GLY A 51 -8.34 6.72 2.48
CA GLY A 51 -8.12 7.41 3.75
C GLY A 51 -8.75 6.72 4.97
N ASP A 52 -8.94 7.54 6.00
CA ASP A 52 -9.93 7.30 7.07
C ASP A 52 -11.34 7.74 6.64
N LEU A 53 -11.48 8.27 5.43
CA LEU A 53 -12.72 8.73 4.83
C LEU A 53 -13.51 7.54 4.28
N PHE A 54 -14.03 6.71 5.18
CA PHE A 54 -15.13 5.86 4.77
C PHE A 54 -16.41 6.69 4.68
N LEU A 55 -16.67 7.18 3.48
CA LEU A 55 -17.98 7.67 3.11
C LEU A 55 -18.89 6.43 3.00
N SER A 56 -19.39 5.96 4.14
CA SER A 56 -20.31 4.84 4.29
C SER A 56 -21.68 5.09 3.69
N GLU A 57 -21.81 6.06 2.79
CA GLU A 57 -23.05 6.21 2.04
C GLU A 57 -23.23 4.94 1.23
N THR A 58 -24.41 4.34 1.39
CA THR A 58 -24.87 3.22 0.59
C THR A 58 -24.89 3.68 -0.86
N ASN A 59 -23.78 3.49 -1.55
CA ASN A 59 -23.67 3.81 -2.95
C ASN A 59 -24.48 2.75 -3.71
N PRO A 60 -25.60 3.15 -4.36
CA PRO A 60 -26.54 2.20 -4.97
C PRO A 60 -25.92 1.46 -6.17
N HIS A 61 -24.79 1.93 -6.69
CA HIS A 61 -24.13 1.34 -7.85
C HIS A 61 -23.14 0.22 -7.50
N ILE A 62 -22.77 0.07 -6.23
CA ILE A 62 -21.81 -0.96 -5.79
C ILE A 62 -22.43 -1.89 -4.76
N TYR A 63 -22.21 -3.20 -4.97
CA TYR A 63 -22.73 -4.22 -4.07
C TYR A 63 -22.13 -4.09 -2.67
N GLN A 64 -22.96 -4.19 -1.63
CA GLN A 64 -22.52 -3.99 -0.25
C GLN A 64 -21.55 -5.08 0.25
N LEU A 65 -21.70 -6.32 -0.24
CA LEU A 65 -20.79 -7.43 0.11
C LEU A 65 -19.55 -7.46 -0.80
N MET A 66 -19.06 -6.29 -1.20
CA MET A 66 -17.80 -6.13 -1.92
C MET A 66 -16.74 -5.57 -0.97
N CYS A 67 -15.47 -5.85 -1.28
CA CYS A 67 -14.31 -5.33 -0.58
C CYS A 67 -14.47 -3.84 -0.22
N PRO A 68 -14.34 -3.46 1.08
CA PRO A 68 -14.58 -2.10 1.54
C PRO A 68 -13.62 -1.09 0.91
N TYR A 69 -12.37 -1.48 0.62
CA TYR A 69 -11.41 -0.62 -0.10
C TYR A 69 -11.94 -0.19 -1.47
N VAL A 70 -12.46 -1.13 -2.26
CA VAL A 70 -13.02 -0.85 -3.60
C VAL A 70 -14.25 0.06 -3.50
N ARG A 71 -15.12 -0.20 -2.53
CA ARG A 71 -16.30 0.63 -2.26
C ARG A 71 -15.92 2.07 -1.89
N ALA A 72 -14.93 2.21 -1.01
CA ALA A 72 -14.49 3.50 -0.51
C ALA A 72 -13.79 4.32 -1.60
N VAL A 73 -12.90 3.71 -2.39
CA VAL A 73 -12.28 4.34 -3.56
C VAL A 73 -13.33 4.80 -4.58
N PHE A 74 -14.31 3.95 -4.90
CA PHE A 74 -15.37 4.32 -5.85
C PHE A 74 -16.22 5.49 -5.32
N GLY A 75 -16.59 5.45 -4.04
CA GLY A 75 -17.32 6.54 -3.40
C GLY A 75 -16.54 7.86 -3.42
N ALA A 76 -15.25 7.83 -3.09
CA ALA A 76 -14.37 9.00 -3.17
C ALA A 76 -14.26 9.56 -4.60
N ALA A 77 -14.14 8.68 -5.61
CA ALA A 77 -14.09 9.08 -7.01
C ALA A 77 -15.39 9.76 -7.46
N GLN A 78 -16.55 9.23 -7.07
CA GLN A 78 -17.86 9.82 -7.42
C GLN A 78 -18.13 11.16 -6.74
N LYS A 79 -17.53 11.40 -5.57
CA LYS A 79 -17.61 12.69 -4.87
C LYS A 79 -16.48 13.65 -5.27
N GLU A 80 -15.71 13.32 -6.31
CA GLU A 80 -14.59 14.13 -6.78
C GLU A 80 -13.59 14.46 -5.64
N SER A 81 -13.41 13.51 -4.71
CA SER A 81 -12.55 13.68 -3.53
C SER A 81 -11.07 13.41 -3.79
N PHE A 82 -10.71 13.10 -5.04
CA PHE A 82 -9.31 12.96 -5.47
C PHE A 82 -8.89 14.22 -6.22
N ASP A 83 -7.60 14.54 -6.16
CA ASP A 83 -7.00 15.49 -7.11
C ASP A 83 -7.37 15.09 -8.55
N PRO A 84 -7.53 16.06 -9.47
CA PRO A 84 -7.79 15.76 -10.87
C PRO A 84 -6.77 14.75 -11.45
N LEU A 85 -7.29 13.72 -12.13
CA LEU A 85 -6.50 12.65 -12.76
C LEU A 85 -6.74 12.63 -14.27
N ASP A 86 -5.69 12.43 -15.04
CA ASP A 86 -5.75 12.23 -16.50
C ASP A 86 -6.15 10.79 -16.87
N GLY A 87 -5.99 9.86 -15.92
CA GLY A 87 -6.45 8.50 -16.06
C GLY A 87 -6.15 7.63 -14.84
N VAL A 88 -6.66 6.41 -14.85
CA VAL A 88 -6.47 5.44 -13.76
C VAL A 88 -6.05 4.07 -14.31
N VAL A 89 -5.09 3.45 -13.65
CA VAL A 89 -4.56 2.13 -13.98
C VAL A 89 -5.05 1.08 -12.99
N PHE A 90 -5.77 0.11 -13.53
CA PHE A 90 -6.28 -1.07 -12.85
C PHE A 90 -5.42 -2.30 -13.18
N MET A 91 -5.41 -3.26 -12.26
CA MET A 91 -4.82 -4.58 -12.48
C MET A 91 -5.92 -5.64 -12.35
N LYS A 92 -5.87 -6.69 -13.17
CA LYS A 92 -6.72 -7.89 -13.00
C LYS A 92 -6.24 -8.75 -11.80
N CYS A 93 -6.22 -8.17 -10.60
CA CYS A 93 -5.68 -8.79 -9.39
C CYS A 93 -6.72 -9.66 -8.65
N CYS A 94 -7.93 -9.14 -8.45
CA CYS A 94 -9.07 -9.81 -7.82
C CYS A 94 -10.39 -9.39 -8.45
N ASP A 95 -11.48 -10.11 -8.15
CA ASP A 95 -12.80 -9.86 -8.75
C ASP A 95 -13.37 -8.50 -8.34
N ALA A 96 -13.15 -8.06 -7.10
CA ALA A 96 -13.57 -6.74 -6.65
C ALA A 96 -12.92 -5.61 -7.48
N MET A 97 -11.63 -5.73 -7.84
CA MET A 97 -10.94 -4.75 -8.67
C MET A 97 -11.45 -4.75 -10.12
N LEU A 98 -11.83 -5.92 -10.66
CA LEU A 98 -12.48 -6.02 -11.96
C LEU A 98 -13.83 -5.30 -11.98
N ARG A 99 -14.63 -5.49 -10.92
CA ARG A 99 -15.91 -4.79 -10.77
C ARG A 99 -15.73 -3.29 -10.60
N LEU A 100 -14.70 -2.85 -9.87
CA LEU A 100 -14.37 -1.43 -9.77
C LEU A 100 -14.08 -0.82 -11.14
N TYR A 101 -13.30 -1.50 -11.99
CA TYR A 101 -13.01 -1.04 -13.34
C TYR A 101 -14.26 -0.91 -14.21
N ASP A 102 -15.19 -1.87 -14.13
CA ASP A 102 -16.44 -1.80 -14.88
C ASP A 102 -17.33 -0.65 -14.39
N LEU A 103 -17.42 -0.45 -13.07
CA LEU A 103 -18.12 0.68 -12.47
C LEU A 103 -17.47 2.02 -12.86
N TRP A 104 -16.13 2.08 -12.90
CA TRP A 104 -15.38 3.27 -13.29
C TRP A 104 -15.74 3.68 -14.72
N LYS A 105 -15.73 2.75 -15.67
CA LYS A 105 -16.12 3.05 -17.05
C LYS A 105 -17.58 3.46 -17.19
N ALA A 106 -18.47 2.86 -16.41
CA ALA A 106 -19.90 3.13 -16.48
C ALA A 106 -20.28 4.50 -15.88
N HIS A 107 -19.59 4.92 -14.82
CA HIS A 107 -19.99 6.08 -14.01
C HIS A 107 -19.01 7.24 -14.03
N LEU A 108 -17.78 7.04 -14.51
CA LEU A 108 -16.74 8.07 -14.66
C LEU A 108 -16.19 8.06 -16.10
N PRO A 109 -17.04 8.14 -17.15
CA PRO A 109 -16.65 7.89 -18.54
C PRO A 109 -15.66 8.92 -19.11
N ASN A 110 -15.54 10.09 -18.47
CA ASN A 110 -14.61 11.14 -18.89
C ASN A 110 -13.18 10.90 -18.41
N GLN A 111 -12.95 9.94 -17.51
CA GLN A 111 -11.61 9.57 -17.04
C GLN A 111 -11.10 8.36 -17.81
N LYS A 112 -9.89 8.46 -18.38
CA LYS A 112 -9.25 7.32 -19.04
C LYS A 112 -9.03 6.19 -18.03
N ALA A 113 -9.32 4.94 -18.42
CA ALA A 113 -9.17 3.79 -17.53
C ALA A 113 -8.47 2.63 -18.25
N TYR A 114 -7.30 2.23 -17.75
CA TYR A 114 -6.49 1.13 -18.28
C TYR A 114 -6.61 -0.08 -17.38
N ILE A 115 -6.65 -1.28 -17.94
CA ILE A 115 -6.60 -2.51 -17.13
C ILE A 115 -5.57 -3.49 -17.68
N LEU A 116 -4.59 -3.85 -16.85
CA LEU A 116 -3.55 -4.79 -17.22
C LEU A 116 -3.88 -6.20 -16.71
N PRO A 117 -3.70 -7.24 -17.53
CA PRO A 117 -3.74 -8.61 -17.03
C PRO A 117 -2.56 -8.85 -16.08
N LEU A 118 -2.81 -9.60 -15.00
CA LEU A 118 -1.81 -9.92 -13.98
C LEU A 118 -1.81 -11.44 -13.74
N PRO A 119 -0.71 -12.15 -14.05
CA PRO A 119 -0.58 -13.57 -13.73
C PRO A 119 -0.71 -13.86 -12.23
N LYS A 120 -1.07 -15.10 -11.91
CA LYS A 120 -1.14 -15.60 -10.52
C LYS A 120 0.05 -16.47 -10.13
N ILE A 121 0.94 -16.80 -11.06
CA ILE A 121 2.07 -17.70 -10.87
C ILE A 121 3.36 -17.03 -11.35
N GLN A 122 4.51 -17.61 -10.98
CA GLN A 122 5.85 -17.08 -11.22
C GLN A 122 6.62 -17.84 -12.32
N SER A 123 5.95 -18.66 -13.12
CA SER A 123 6.61 -19.40 -14.20
C SER A 123 7.27 -18.45 -15.22
N ARG A 124 8.23 -18.95 -15.99
CA ARG A 124 8.87 -18.17 -17.05
C ARG A 124 7.84 -17.62 -18.04
N GLU A 125 6.86 -18.42 -18.42
CA GLU A 125 5.81 -18.07 -19.37
C GLU A 125 4.90 -16.96 -18.80
N ALA A 126 4.61 -17.01 -17.50
CA ALA A 126 3.86 -15.95 -16.83
C ALA A 126 4.63 -14.63 -16.81
N ARG A 127 5.95 -14.69 -16.63
CA ARG A 127 6.83 -13.52 -16.67
C ARG A 127 6.89 -12.89 -18.06
N GLU A 128 7.12 -13.69 -19.09
CA GLU A 128 7.10 -13.26 -20.50
C GLU A 128 5.75 -12.63 -20.87
N TYR A 129 4.64 -13.29 -20.50
CA TYR A 129 3.31 -12.78 -20.72
C TYR A 129 3.07 -11.41 -20.04
N PHE A 130 3.54 -11.26 -18.80
CA PHE A 130 3.37 -10.00 -18.09
C PHE A 130 4.26 -8.89 -18.65
N ALA A 131 5.49 -9.21 -19.08
CA ALA A 131 6.36 -8.26 -19.79
C ALA A 131 5.68 -7.73 -21.06
N ASP A 132 5.08 -8.61 -21.86
CA ASP A 132 4.31 -8.20 -23.04
C ASP A 132 3.07 -7.37 -22.70
N ALA A 133 2.41 -7.67 -21.57
CA ALA A 133 1.30 -6.85 -21.09
C ALA A 133 1.73 -5.45 -20.67
N ILE A 134 2.88 -5.32 -20.00
CA ILE A 134 3.48 -4.03 -19.64
C ILE A 134 3.89 -3.26 -20.90
N ARG A 135 4.47 -3.94 -21.91
CA ARG A 135 4.84 -3.33 -23.18
C ARG A 135 3.63 -2.76 -23.94
N ARG A 136 2.57 -3.55 -24.08
CA ARG A 136 1.30 -3.08 -24.68
C ARG A 136 0.69 -1.91 -23.91
N PHE A 137 0.78 -1.92 -22.58
CA PHE A 137 0.34 -0.79 -21.76
C PHE A 137 1.17 0.46 -22.03
N SER A 138 2.50 0.34 -22.12
CA SER A 138 3.41 1.42 -22.49
C SER A 138 3.03 2.02 -23.85
N ASP A 139 2.80 1.19 -24.87
CA ASP A 139 2.42 1.64 -26.21
C ASP A 139 1.07 2.36 -26.22
N SER A 140 0.06 1.78 -25.55
CA SER A 140 -1.28 2.38 -25.44
C SER A 140 -1.25 3.71 -24.71
N LEU A 141 -0.54 3.78 -23.59
CA LEU A 141 -0.40 5.00 -22.80
C LEU A 141 0.32 6.08 -23.61
N GLY A 142 1.44 5.74 -24.24
CA GLY A 142 2.19 6.66 -25.09
C GLY A 142 1.35 7.21 -26.24
N GLY A 143 0.60 6.34 -26.93
CA GLY A 143 -0.32 6.73 -28.00
C GLY A 143 -1.42 7.67 -27.54
N ASP A 144 -2.07 7.37 -26.42
CA ASP A 144 -3.16 8.18 -25.86
C ASP A 144 -2.70 9.55 -25.32
N LEU A 145 -1.43 9.65 -24.93
CA LEU A 145 -0.82 10.88 -24.43
C LEU A 145 -0.06 11.66 -25.52
N GLY A 146 0.16 11.07 -26.69
CA GLY A 146 1.01 11.65 -27.73
C GLY A 146 2.48 11.76 -27.33
N VAL A 147 2.95 10.91 -26.41
CA VAL A 147 4.35 10.88 -25.93
C VAL A 147 5.02 9.58 -26.33
N SER A 148 6.31 9.64 -26.66
CA SER A 148 7.12 8.44 -26.91
C SER A 148 7.80 8.01 -25.60
N ILE A 149 7.39 6.86 -25.07
CA ILE A 149 8.06 6.21 -23.94
C ILE A 149 9.30 5.49 -24.49
N THR A 150 10.41 6.21 -24.59
CA THR A 150 11.67 5.67 -25.11
C THR A 150 12.33 4.72 -24.10
N GLU A 151 13.24 3.88 -24.59
CA GLU A 151 14.04 3.02 -23.71
C GLU A 151 14.83 3.83 -22.67
N ASP A 152 15.42 4.95 -23.06
CA ASP A 152 16.16 5.85 -22.16
C ASP A 152 15.25 6.47 -21.08
N ALA A 153 14.04 6.89 -21.47
CA ALA A 153 13.05 7.41 -20.52
C ALA A 153 12.62 6.32 -19.52
N LEU A 154 12.39 5.10 -20.01
CA LEU A 154 12.05 3.96 -19.17
C LEU A 154 13.21 3.57 -18.23
N ARG A 155 14.43 3.52 -18.73
CA ARG A 155 15.64 3.24 -17.95
C ARG A 155 15.83 4.25 -16.83
N LYS A 156 15.64 5.54 -17.14
CA LYS A 156 15.68 6.62 -16.15
C LYS A 156 14.58 6.45 -15.10
N ALA A 157 13.34 6.18 -15.52
CA ALA A 157 12.21 5.97 -14.60
C ALA A 157 12.45 4.78 -13.66
N VAL A 158 12.97 3.66 -14.20
CA VAL A 158 13.38 2.49 -13.41
C VAL A 158 14.43 2.88 -12.36
N SER A 159 15.48 3.61 -12.76
CA SER A 159 16.53 4.06 -11.83
C SER A 159 15.99 4.97 -10.73
N ASP A 160 15.13 5.93 -11.07
CA ASP A 160 14.54 6.86 -10.10
C ASP A 160 13.64 6.14 -9.09
N VAL A 161 12.81 5.20 -9.56
CA VAL A 161 11.93 4.41 -8.68
C VAL A 161 12.76 3.42 -7.84
N ASN A 162 13.82 2.82 -8.38
CA ASN A 162 14.72 1.96 -7.61
C ASN A 162 15.44 2.70 -6.49
N LYS A 163 15.90 3.94 -6.73
CA LYS A 163 16.49 4.80 -5.69
C LYS A 163 15.49 5.07 -4.57
N LEU A 164 14.25 5.42 -4.91
CA LEU A 164 13.17 5.60 -3.94
C LEU A 164 12.94 4.33 -3.11
N ARG A 165 12.80 3.17 -3.77
CA ARG A 165 12.64 1.87 -3.07
C ARG A 165 13.78 1.60 -2.11
N SER A 166 15.01 1.77 -2.56
CA SER A 166 16.21 1.55 -1.73
C SER A 166 16.27 2.49 -0.53
N ALA A 167 15.91 3.77 -0.71
CA ALA A 167 15.87 4.74 0.37
C ALA A 167 14.79 4.40 1.41
N VAL A 168 13.59 4.01 0.97
CA VAL A 168 12.52 3.58 1.87
C VAL A 168 12.89 2.29 2.60
N GLN A 169 13.48 1.29 1.92
CA GLN A 169 13.99 0.08 2.57
C GLN A 169 15.05 0.39 3.65
N ARG A 170 15.94 1.36 3.41
CA ARG A 170 16.89 1.84 4.43
C ARG A 170 16.16 2.48 5.62
N LEU A 171 15.11 3.24 5.37
CA LEU A 171 14.31 3.87 6.42
C LEU A 171 13.61 2.81 7.30
N TYR A 172 13.07 1.76 6.70
CA TYR A 172 12.52 0.60 7.41
C TYR A 172 13.56 -0.06 8.32
N ARG A 173 14.76 -0.37 7.77
CA ARG A 173 15.86 -0.97 8.55
C ARG A 173 16.30 -0.08 9.70
N LEU A 174 16.46 1.22 9.48
CA LEU A 174 16.87 2.15 10.54
C LEU A 174 15.81 2.25 11.65
N ARG A 175 14.52 2.19 11.30
CA ARG A 175 13.42 2.14 12.30
C ARG A 175 13.47 0.85 13.12
N LEU A 176 13.83 -0.27 12.50
CA LEU A 176 14.00 -1.55 13.18
C LEU A 176 15.24 -1.58 14.10
N GLU A 177 16.36 -1.01 13.65
CA GLU A 177 17.60 -0.86 14.45
C GLU A 177 17.43 0.10 15.63
N LYS A 178 16.54 1.10 15.48
CA LYS A 178 16.19 2.07 16.52
C LYS A 178 14.67 2.07 16.77
N PRO A 179 14.09 1.05 17.42
CA PRO A 179 12.66 0.98 17.69
C PRO A 179 12.17 2.24 18.45
N GLY A 180 11.09 2.85 17.96
CA GLY A 180 10.53 4.09 18.50
C GLY A 180 11.19 5.39 18.01
N SER A 181 12.23 5.32 17.17
CA SER A 181 12.83 6.51 16.53
C SER A 181 11.85 7.28 15.62
N MET A 182 10.86 6.56 15.09
CA MET A 182 9.76 7.08 14.30
C MET A 182 8.52 6.23 14.58
N ALA A 183 7.40 6.87 14.92
CA ALA A 183 6.11 6.20 15.00
C ALA A 183 5.75 5.62 13.62
N TYR A 184 5.19 4.41 13.60
CA TYR A 184 4.78 3.77 12.35
C TYR A 184 3.62 4.53 11.68
N SER A 185 2.73 5.15 12.46
CA SER A 185 1.72 6.09 11.94
C SER A 185 2.34 7.22 11.09
N ARG A 186 3.43 7.83 11.58
CA ARG A 186 4.19 8.84 10.83
C ARG A 186 4.79 8.27 9.55
N LEU A 187 5.45 7.11 9.63
CA LEU A 187 6.01 6.45 8.44
C LEU A 187 4.92 6.18 7.41
N ARG A 188 3.75 5.69 7.84
CA ARG A 188 2.61 5.41 6.98
C ARG A 188 2.10 6.67 6.28
N LEU A 189 1.96 7.77 7.01
CA LEU A 189 1.54 9.06 6.44
C LEU A 189 2.52 9.54 5.35
N LEU A 190 3.83 9.44 5.63
CA LEU A 190 4.88 9.82 4.68
C LEU A 190 4.86 8.92 3.43
N ILE A 191 4.74 7.60 3.60
CA ILE A 191 4.64 6.67 2.46
C ILE A 191 3.45 7.00 1.57
N ARG A 192 2.30 7.38 2.13
CA ARG A 192 1.13 7.78 1.33
C ARG A 192 1.44 9.01 0.48
N GLN A 193 2.13 10.00 1.04
CA GLN A 193 2.57 11.19 0.30
C GLN A 193 3.56 10.81 -0.81
N TRP A 194 4.56 9.97 -0.51
CA TRP A 194 5.58 9.54 -1.47
C TRP A 194 5.02 8.72 -2.63
N LEU A 195 4.01 7.87 -2.37
CA LEU A 195 3.34 7.08 -3.40
C LEU A 195 2.35 7.89 -4.25
N SER A 196 2.12 9.16 -3.89
CA SER A 196 1.25 10.10 -4.61
C SER A 196 2.00 11.30 -5.19
N GLY A 197 3.33 11.32 -5.07
CA GLY A 197 4.20 12.37 -5.58
C GLY A 197 5.16 11.87 -6.66
N SER A 198 5.91 12.79 -7.26
CA SER A 198 6.96 12.40 -8.22
C SER A 198 8.07 11.59 -7.50
N PRO A 199 8.61 10.51 -8.09
CA PRO A 199 9.65 9.71 -7.43
C PRO A 199 10.89 10.53 -7.01
N ALA A 200 11.25 11.54 -7.81
CA ALA A 200 12.37 12.42 -7.49
C ALA A 200 12.11 13.32 -6.28
N GLN A 201 10.88 13.80 -6.10
CA GLN A 201 10.50 14.55 -4.90
C GLN A 201 10.44 13.63 -3.68
N ALA A 202 9.75 12.51 -3.81
CA ALA A 202 9.64 11.50 -2.75
C ALA A 202 11.04 11.06 -2.27
N LEU A 203 11.98 10.81 -3.18
CA LEU A 203 13.34 10.44 -2.82
C LEU A 203 14.03 11.52 -1.96
N ARG A 204 13.92 12.80 -2.33
CA ARG A 204 14.50 13.90 -1.54
C ARG A 204 13.90 13.97 -0.13
N GLU A 205 12.60 13.72 -0.01
CA GLU A 205 11.89 13.72 1.27
C GLU A 205 12.31 12.52 2.14
N VAL A 206 12.43 11.33 1.56
CA VAL A 206 12.93 10.14 2.26
C VAL A 206 14.38 10.34 2.73
N GLU A 207 15.25 10.89 1.88
CA GLU A 207 16.65 11.18 2.23
C GLU A 207 16.76 12.18 3.38
N LYS A 208 15.85 13.16 3.44
CA LYS A 208 15.75 14.10 4.57
C LYS A 208 15.36 13.37 5.86
N GLU A 209 14.31 12.55 5.83
CA GLU A 209 13.88 11.79 7.02
C GLU A 209 14.95 10.80 7.49
N LEU A 210 15.67 10.15 6.56
CA LEU A 210 16.83 9.31 6.87
C LEU A 210 17.90 10.09 7.64
N LYS A 211 18.31 11.25 7.11
CA LYS A 211 19.32 12.10 7.76
C LYS A 211 18.89 12.53 9.16
N ASP A 212 17.63 12.90 9.31
CA ASP A 212 17.05 13.34 10.58
C ASP A 212 17.01 12.20 11.61
N LEU A 213 16.80 10.95 11.19
CA LEU A 213 16.81 9.76 12.07
C LEU A 213 18.22 9.25 12.40
N GLU A 214 19.16 9.37 11.46
CA GLU A 214 20.56 9.00 11.70
C GLU A 214 21.19 9.89 12.77
N GLY A 215 20.88 11.19 12.74
CA GLY A 215 21.33 12.17 13.72
C GLY A 215 20.70 12.05 15.11
N LYS A 216 19.61 11.27 15.25
CA LYS A 216 18.97 11.03 16.55
C LYS A 216 19.58 9.82 17.24
N PRO A 217 19.96 9.92 18.54
CA PRO A 217 20.29 8.74 19.33
C PRO A 217 19.07 7.82 19.39
N ALA A 218 19.29 6.52 19.60
CA ALA A 218 18.18 5.64 19.95
C ALA A 218 17.48 6.23 21.17
N ALA A 219 16.19 6.56 21.04
CA ALA A 219 15.42 7.01 22.19
C ALA A 219 15.35 5.83 23.18
N PRO A 220 15.51 6.06 24.49
CA PRO A 220 15.08 5.10 25.48
C PRO A 220 13.56 4.97 25.33
N SER A 221 13.12 3.95 24.61
CA SER A 221 11.72 3.59 24.55
C SER A 221 11.38 2.82 25.82
N PRO A 222 10.30 3.16 26.54
CA PRO A 222 9.79 2.29 27.60
C PRO A 222 9.54 0.89 27.02
N PRO A 223 9.57 -0.18 27.84
CA PRO A 223 9.23 -1.52 27.39
C PRO A 223 7.86 -1.48 26.72
N SER A 224 7.83 -1.77 25.42
CA SER A 224 6.62 -1.80 24.59
C SER A 224 6.60 -3.12 23.84
N ALA A 225 5.45 -3.78 23.85
CA ALA A 225 5.29 -5.01 23.07
C ALA A 225 5.48 -4.69 21.58
N ARG A 226 6.37 -5.43 20.92
CA ARG A 226 6.73 -5.25 19.52
C ARG A 226 5.77 -6.05 18.67
N VAL A 227 5.13 -5.40 17.71
CA VAL A 227 4.16 -6.07 16.84
C VAL A 227 4.46 -5.86 15.37
N LEU A 228 4.11 -6.85 14.56
CA LEU A 228 4.01 -6.73 13.11
C LEU A 228 2.56 -6.50 12.72
N VAL A 229 2.32 -5.56 11.81
CA VAL A 229 0.98 -5.30 11.27
C VAL A 229 0.86 -5.86 9.86
N ALA A 230 -0.02 -6.84 9.68
CA ALA A 230 -0.24 -7.51 8.40
C ALA A 230 -1.62 -7.16 7.82
N SER A 231 -1.71 -6.97 6.50
CA SER A 231 -2.97 -6.73 5.80
C SER A 231 -2.84 -6.93 4.29
N SER A 232 -3.97 -7.01 3.57
CA SER A 232 -3.96 -6.75 2.12
C SER A 232 -3.52 -5.31 1.83
N THR A 233 -4.22 -4.33 2.43
CA THR A 233 -3.88 -2.90 2.39
C THR A 233 -4.37 -2.27 3.69
N LEU A 234 -3.59 -1.34 4.24
CA LEU A 234 -3.94 -0.61 5.46
C LEU A 234 -3.82 0.89 5.21
N ASP A 235 -4.96 1.49 4.92
CA ASP A 235 -5.09 2.91 4.57
C ASP A 235 -5.70 3.73 5.72
N GLN A 236 -6.22 3.08 6.77
CA GLN A 236 -6.78 3.78 7.92
C GLN A 236 -5.70 4.05 8.95
N LEU A 237 -5.31 5.32 9.09
CA LEU A 237 -4.29 5.72 10.05
C LEU A 237 -4.80 5.53 11.48
N GLN A 238 -6.10 5.67 11.70
CA GLN A 238 -6.74 5.50 13.00
C GLN A 238 -6.49 4.12 13.63
N ILE A 239 -6.46 3.05 12.82
CA ILE A 239 -6.18 1.69 13.33
C ILE A 239 -4.72 1.61 13.83
N ILE A 240 -3.79 2.19 13.08
CA ILE A 240 -2.36 2.22 13.44
C ILE A 240 -2.18 3.03 14.73
N GLU A 241 -2.81 4.20 14.83
CA GLU A 241 -2.75 5.03 16.03
C GLU A 241 -3.36 4.34 17.26
N MET A 242 -4.41 3.52 17.10
CA MET A 242 -4.96 2.73 18.20
C MET A 242 -3.95 1.71 18.72
N ILE A 243 -3.21 1.04 17.83
CA ILE A 243 -2.15 0.10 18.21
C ILE A 243 -1.05 0.82 19.00
N GLU A 244 -0.58 1.96 18.51
CA GLU A 244 0.45 2.76 19.17
C GLU A 244 -0.01 3.32 20.53
N ARG A 245 -1.26 3.82 20.61
CA ARG A 245 -1.85 4.33 21.86
C ARG A 245 -2.08 3.23 22.91
N ALA A 246 -2.25 1.98 22.49
CA ALA A 246 -2.31 0.84 23.39
C ALA A 246 -0.94 0.45 23.99
N GLY A 247 0.14 1.17 23.63
CA GLY A 247 1.48 0.96 24.17
C GLY A 247 2.31 -0.07 23.39
N MET A 248 1.87 -0.46 22.20
CA MET A 248 2.62 -1.37 21.32
C MET A 248 3.48 -0.57 20.34
N THR A 249 4.63 -1.13 19.95
CA THR A 249 5.49 -0.57 18.91
C THR A 249 5.40 -1.43 17.66
N VAL A 250 4.92 -0.85 16.57
CA VAL A 250 4.90 -1.55 15.27
C VAL A 250 6.34 -1.55 14.73
N VAL A 251 6.97 -2.72 14.67
CA VAL A 251 8.38 -2.90 14.24
C VAL A 251 8.52 -3.26 12.77
N ALA A 252 7.50 -3.90 12.19
CA ALA A 252 7.45 -4.29 10.78
C ALA A 252 6.01 -4.25 10.26
N ASP A 253 5.86 -4.27 8.93
CA ASP A 253 4.57 -4.37 8.28
C ASP A 253 4.59 -5.34 7.11
N ASP A 254 3.40 -5.87 6.82
CA ASP A 254 3.17 -6.83 5.76
C ASP A 254 1.89 -6.47 4.98
N HIS A 255 1.96 -5.42 4.13
CA HIS A 255 0.85 -5.05 3.25
C HIS A 255 1.26 -4.35 1.94
N CYS A 256 0.34 -4.28 0.97
CA CYS A 256 0.64 -3.90 -0.42
C CYS A 256 1.10 -2.46 -0.62
N SER A 257 0.91 -1.61 0.38
CA SER A 257 1.24 -0.19 0.37
C SER A 257 2.37 0.16 1.35
N GLY A 258 2.89 -0.83 2.08
CA GLY A 258 4.06 -0.73 2.96
C GLY A 258 5.24 -1.49 2.38
N LEU A 259 5.90 -2.32 3.19
CA LEU A 259 7.18 -2.96 2.85
C LEU A 259 7.09 -3.83 1.58
N ARG A 260 5.99 -4.56 1.35
CA ARG A 260 5.77 -5.33 0.11
C ARG A 260 5.85 -4.47 -1.15
N HIS A 261 5.44 -3.19 -1.07
CA HIS A 261 5.52 -2.30 -2.23
C HIS A 261 6.97 -2.04 -2.60
N PHE A 262 7.84 -1.84 -1.61
CA PHE A 262 9.22 -1.42 -1.79
C PHE A 262 10.20 -2.60 -1.90
N ASP A 263 9.80 -3.83 -1.56
CA ASP A 263 10.63 -5.03 -1.67
C ASP A 263 11.12 -5.30 -3.10
N GLY A 264 12.40 -5.63 -3.25
CA GLY A 264 13.03 -5.93 -4.53
C GLY A 264 13.20 -4.73 -5.48
N LEU A 265 14.31 -4.74 -6.22
CA LEU A 265 14.65 -3.73 -7.23
C LEU A 265 14.51 -4.31 -8.64
N VAL A 266 14.26 -3.44 -9.62
CA VAL A 266 14.23 -3.82 -11.03
C VAL A 266 15.65 -3.80 -11.56
N ARG A 267 16.08 -4.85 -12.27
CA ARG A 267 17.38 -4.84 -12.94
C ARG A 267 17.40 -3.76 -14.01
N GLU A 268 18.43 -2.91 -14.01
CA GLU A 268 18.52 -1.80 -14.96
C GLU A 268 19.08 -2.24 -16.31
N GLU A 269 19.82 -3.35 -16.40
CA GLU A 269 20.42 -3.84 -17.64
C GLU A 269 19.54 -4.88 -18.36
N GLY A 270 19.61 -4.92 -19.70
CA GLY A 270 18.84 -5.85 -20.54
C GLY A 270 17.42 -5.37 -20.86
N ASP A 271 16.50 -6.30 -21.09
CA ASP A 271 15.10 -6.01 -21.40
C ASP A 271 14.36 -5.52 -20.14
N LEU A 272 14.11 -4.22 -20.08
CA LEU A 272 13.44 -3.57 -18.95
C LEU A 272 12.01 -4.08 -18.72
N PHE A 273 11.27 -4.50 -19.75
CA PHE A 273 9.92 -5.03 -19.58
C PHE A 273 9.95 -6.40 -18.90
N LEU A 274 10.89 -7.26 -19.27
CA LEU A 274 11.13 -8.52 -18.57
C LEU A 274 11.60 -8.29 -17.14
N ASN A 275 12.50 -7.33 -16.91
CA ASN A 275 12.99 -6.99 -15.57
C ASN A 275 11.89 -6.42 -14.66
N LEU A 276 10.98 -5.62 -15.21
CA LEU A 276 9.78 -5.14 -14.50
C LEU A 276 8.90 -6.34 -14.13
N ALA A 277 8.59 -7.20 -15.10
CA ALA A 277 7.76 -8.38 -14.87
C ALA A 277 8.35 -9.31 -13.79
N ASP A 278 9.66 -9.58 -13.87
CA ASP A 278 10.43 -10.32 -12.85
C ASP A 278 10.20 -9.70 -11.47
N ARG A 279 10.53 -8.41 -11.31
CA ARG A 279 10.46 -7.75 -10.00
C ARG A 279 9.04 -7.78 -9.42
N TYR A 280 8.03 -7.47 -10.22
CA TYR A 280 6.65 -7.39 -9.74
C TYR A 280 6.08 -8.76 -9.36
N LEU A 281 6.44 -9.83 -10.07
CA LEU A 281 5.95 -11.18 -9.78
C LEU A 281 6.76 -11.90 -8.69
N MET A 282 8.04 -11.58 -8.53
CA MET A 282 8.98 -12.29 -7.63
C MET A 282 9.27 -11.60 -6.30
N ARG A 283 8.95 -10.30 -6.15
CA ARG A 283 9.00 -9.64 -4.82
C ARG A 283 8.04 -10.31 -3.83
N TRP A 284 8.10 -9.91 -2.56
CA TRP A 284 7.17 -10.34 -1.52
C TRP A 284 5.72 -10.40 -2.04
N PRO A 285 5.18 -11.61 -2.21
CA PRO A 285 3.93 -11.81 -2.93
C PRO A 285 2.71 -11.29 -2.17
N CYS A 286 1.67 -10.94 -2.91
CA CYS A 286 0.33 -10.79 -2.37
C CYS A 286 -0.35 -12.17 -2.27
N SER A 287 -1.25 -12.33 -1.30
CA SER A 287 -2.18 -13.46 -1.15
C SER A 287 -2.95 -13.88 -2.41
N ARG A 288 -2.99 -13.00 -3.44
CA ARG A 288 -3.54 -13.30 -4.76
C ARG A 288 -2.73 -14.34 -5.56
N MET A 289 -1.46 -14.52 -5.22
CA MET A 289 -0.53 -15.42 -5.93
C MET A 289 -0.84 -16.87 -5.55
N GLN A 290 -0.91 -17.74 -6.55
CA GLN A 290 -1.23 -19.15 -6.35
C GLN A 290 -0.02 -19.90 -5.83
N SER A 291 -0.26 -20.68 -4.77
CA SER A 291 0.59 -21.81 -4.37
C SER A 291 2.06 -21.46 -4.21
N ASP A 292 2.34 -20.26 -3.71
CA ASP A 292 3.69 -19.83 -3.40
C ASP A 292 3.92 -19.95 -1.89
N PRO A 293 4.62 -21.02 -1.42
CA PRO A 293 5.00 -21.13 -0.02
C PRO A 293 5.74 -19.89 0.47
N SER A 294 6.42 -19.17 -0.45
CA SER A 294 7.19 -17.98 -0.12
C SER A 294 6.34 -16.86 0.45
N HIS A 295 5.03 -16.78 0.17
CA HIS A 295 4.20 -15.74 0.82
C HIS A 295 4.19 -15.90 2.33
N PHE A 296 3.97 -17.14 2.78
CA PHE A 296 3.91 -17.52 4.18
C PHE A 296 5.30 -17.48 4.80
N GLU A 297 6.30 -18.07 4.13
CA GLU A 297 7.69 -18.07 4.59
C GLU A 297 8.21 -16.65 4.76
N ARG A 298 7.95 -15.74 3.81
CA ARG A 298 8.37 -14.33 3.90
C ARG A 298 7.69 -13.59 5.04
N ALA A 299 6.41 -13.86 5.30
CA ALA A 299 5.70 -13.27 6.45
C ALA A 299 6.32 -13.73 7.77
N ILE A 300 6.67 -15.02 7.87
CA ILE A 300 7.33 -15.58 9.05
C ILE A 300 8.77 -15.07 9.19
N ASP A 301 9.53 -14.97 8.09
CA ASP A 301 10.88 -14.39 8.07
C ASP A 301 10.86 -12.94 8.56
N GLU A 302 9.86 -12.15 8.18
CA GLU A 302 9.72 -10.77 8.65
C GLU A 302 9.38 -10.72 10.15
N VAL A 303 8.53 -11.61 10.64
CA VAL A 303 8.24 -11.72 12.08
C VAL A 303 9.51 -12.03 12.87
N ASP A 304 10.28 -13.04 12.44
CA ASP A 304 11.54 -13.43 13.07
C ASP A 304 12.58 -12.32 12.99
N GLY A 305 12.77 -11.72 11.80
CA GLY A 305 13.78 -10.70 11.52
C GLY A 305 13.49 -9.37 12.21
N SER A 306 12.22 -9.05 12.46
CA SER A 306 11.82 -7.83 13.17
C SER A 306 11.78 -7.99 14.69
N GLY A 307 11.85 -9.23 15.19
CA GLY A 307 11.68 -9.53 16.62
C GLY A 307 10.29 -9.16 17.13
N ALA A 308 9.27 -9.31 16.30
CA ALA A 308 7.88 -9.09 16.70
C ALA A 308 7.43 -10.17 17.68
N GLU A 309 6.80 -9.75 18.77
CA GLU A 309 6.25 -10.58 19.84
C GLU A 309 4.77 -10.93 19.59
N GLY A 310 4.12 -10.22 18.66
CA GLY A 310 2.77 -10.52 18.23
C GLY A 310 2.48 -10.00 16.83
N VAL A 311 1.46 -10.57 16.19
CA VAL A 311 1.01 -10.15 14.86
C VAL A 311 -0.42 -9.61 14.95
N ILE A 312 -0.64 -8.42 14.41
CA ILE A 312 -1.97 -7.84 14.24
C ILE A 312 -2.35 -7.95 12.76
N TYR A 313 -3.22 -8.90 12.45
CA TYR A 313 -3.66 -9.17 11.09
C TYR A 313 -5.00 -8.45 10.81
N VAL A 314 -4.94 -7.36 10.06
CA VAL A 314 -6.10 -6.55 9.68
C VAL A 314 -6.61 -7.02 8.31
N ALA A 315 -7.57 -7.94 8.31
CA ALA A 315 -8.20 -8.46 7.12
C ALA A 315 -9.32 -7.54 6.62
N LEU A 316 -9.28 -7.15 5.36
CA LEU A 316 -10.43 -6.49 4.75
C LEU A 316 -11.59 -7.48 4.64
N LYS A 317 -12.78 -7.05 5.05
CA LYS A 317 -14.01 -7.84 4.87
C LYS A 317 -14.22 -8.15 3.39
N TYR A 318 -14.61 -9.40 3.08
CA TYR A 318 -14.79 -9.89 1.70
C TYR A 318 -13.51 -9.87 0.85
N CYS A 319 -12.32 -9.86 1.47
CA CYS A 319 -11.08 -10.18 0.77
C CYS A 319 -10.83 -11.68 0.84
N ASP A 320 -11.26 -12.42 -0.19
CA ASP A 320 -11.13 -13.88 -0.23
C ASP A 320 -9.68 -14.32 -0.06
N HIS A 321 -8.75 -13.67 -0.77
CA HIS A 321 -7.32 -14.00 -0.73
C HIS A 321 -6.73 -13.93 0.67
N SER A 322 -6.89 -12.80 1.36
CA SER A 322 -6.39 -12.65 2.74
C SER A 322 -7.14 -13.53 3.74
N GLY A 323 -8.43 -13.80 3.49
CA GLY A 323 -9.24 -14.68 4.33
C GLY A 323 -8.82 -16.16 4.24
N PHE A 324 -8.41 -16.62 3.05
CA PHE A 324 -7.88 -17.98 2.86
C PHE A 324 -6.47 -18.15 3.46
N ASP A 325 -5.65 -17.10 3.44
CA ASP A 325 -4.29 -17.15 3.97
C ASP A 325 -4.23 -17.04 5.50
N ALA A 326 -5.12 -16.27 6.11
CA ALA A 326 -5.06 -15.96 7.54
C ALA A 326 -5.03 -17.21 8.46
N PRO A 327 -5.83 -18.27 8.26
CA PRO A 327 -5.74 -19.48 9.07
C PRO A 327 -4.39 -20.20 8.95
N ARG A 328 -3.73 -20.14 7.78
CA ARG A 328 -2.42 -20.75 7.56
C ARG A 328 -1.31 -19.97 8.25
N ILE A 329 -1.34 -18.65 8.11
CA ILE A 329 -0.43 -17.74 8.83
C ILE A 329 -0.59 -17.97 10.34
N GLN A 330 -1.83 -18.02 10.84
CA GLN A 330 -2.11 -18.27 12.26
C GLN A 330 -1.54 -19.60 12.75
N ALA A 331 -1.64 -20.67 11.96
CA ALA A 331 -1.11 -21.98 12.33
C ALA A 331 0.43 -21.94 12.46
N GLN A 332 1.13 -21.30 11.53
CA GLN A 332 2.59 -21.17 11.57
C GLN A 332 3.08 -20.27 12.71
N LEU A 333 2.37 -19.17 12.97
CA LEU A 333 2.67 -18.31 14.13
C LEU A 333 2.48 -19.06 15.45
N LYS A 334 1.43 -19.88 15.54
CA LYS A 334 1.18 -20.72 16.71
C LYS A 334 2.28 -21.75 16.95
N GLU A 335 2.84 -22.37 15.90
CA GLU A 335 3.99 -23.27 16.02
C GLU A 335 5.23 -22.57 16.57
N LYS A 336 5.32 -21.25 16.40
CA LYS A 336 6.39 -20.39 16.93
C LYS A 336 6.04 -19.72 18.26
N GLU A 337 4.88 -20.03 18.84
CA GLU A 337 4.39 -19.42 20.07
C GLU A 337 4.21 -17.89 19.94
N ILE A 338 3.97 -17.39 18.72
CA ILE A 338 3.70 -15.97 18.45
C ILE A 338 2.20 -15.76 18.34
N PRO A 339 1.56 -15.01 19.27
CA PRO A 339 0.13 -14.77 19.23
C PRO A 339 -0.27 -13.85 18.06
N MET A 340 -1.45 -14.10 17.50
CA MET A 340 -2.02 -13.31 16.41
C MET A 340 -3.41 -12.76 16.76
N LEU A 341 -3.57 -11.44 16.69
CA LEU A 341 -4.87 -10.77 16.74
C LEU A 341 -5.43 -10.62 15.32
N TYR A 342 -6.50 -11.36 15.02
CA TYR A 342 -7.22 -11.22 13.75
C TYR A 342 -8.33 -10.17 13.84
N ILE A 343 -8.27 -9.13 13.01
CA ILE A 343 -9.28 -8.07 12.92
C ILE A 343 -9.91 -8.11 11.54
N GLU A 344 -11.24 -8.22 11.49
CA GLU A 344 -11.99 -7.95 10.27
C GLU A 344 -12.28 -6.44 10.20
N ASN A 345 -11.89 -5.83 9.09
CA ASN A 345 -12.03 -4.40 8.83
C ASN A 345 -13.03 -4.17 7.69
N ASP A 346 -14.11 -3.48 7.99
CA ASP A 346 -15.17 -3.08 7.05
C ASP A 346 -15.15 -1.58 6.71
N TYR A 347 -14.11 -0.86 7.17
CA TYR A 347 -13.92 0.59 7.06
C TYR A 347 -14.93 1.43 7.87
N THR A 348 -15.83 0.83 8.66
CA THR A 348 -16.86 1.59 9.38
C THR A 348 -16.34 2.21 10.68
N VAL A 349 -16.73 3.46 10.95
CA VAL A 349 -16.41 4.16 12.20
C VAL A 349 -17.07 3.46 13.41
N SER A 350 -18.25 2.87 13.23
CA SER A 350 -18.97 2.14 14.27
C SER A 350 -18.19 0.94 14.83
N GLY A 351 -17.34 0.30 14.02
CA GLY A 351 -16.51 -0.83 14.44
C GLY A 351 -15.31 -0.44 15.31
N LEU A 352 -14.91 0.83 15.29
CA LEU A 352 -13.66 1.29 15.91
C LEU A 352 -13.65 1.17 17.44
N GLY A 353 -14.80 1.36 18.10
CA GLY A 353 -14.89 1.22 19.56
C GLY A 353 -14.63 -0.22 20.03
N GLN A 354 -15.24 -1.20 19.35
CA GLN A 354 -14.99 -2.62 19.64
C GLN A 354 -13.57 -3.03 19.27
N LEU A 355 -13.06 -2.51 18.16
CA LEU A 355 -11.69 -2.74 17.71
C LEU A 355 -10.67 -2.27 18.76
N LYS A 356 -10.86 -1.07 19.30
CA LYS A 356 -10.00 -0.49 20.35
C LYS A 356 -9.87 -1.43 21.56
N VAL A 357 -10.99 -1.92 22.10
CA VAL A 357 -11.00 -2.82 23.26
C VAL A 357 -10.20 -4.11 22.99
N ARG A 358 -10.32 -4.66 21.78
CA ARG A 358 -9.58 -5.88 21.39
C ARG A 358 -8.08 -5.64 21.26
N ILE A 359 -7.69 -4.48 20.74
CA ILE A 359 -6.28 -4.05 20.64
C ILE A 359 -5.68 -3.84 22.04
N GLU A 360 -6.42 -3.19 22.95
CA GLU A 360 -5.99 -2.97 24.34
C GLU A 360 -5.81 -4.30 25.09
N ALA A 361 -6.77 -5.22 24.98
CA ALA A 361 -6.67 -6.55 25.57
C ALA A 361 -5.48 -7.37 25.02
N PHE A 362 -5.20 -7.25 23.71
CA PHE A 362 -4.03 -7.90 23.11
C PHE A 362 -2.71 -7.31 23.62
N ALA A 363 -2.65 -5.99 23.80
CA ALA A 363 -1.49 -5.33 24.41
C ALA A 363 -1.28 -5.70 25.88
N GLU A 364 -2.35 -5.95 26.64
CA GLU A 364 -2.28 -6.49 28.00
C GLU A 364 -1.70 -7.90 28.01
N MET A 365 -2.24 -8.79 27.18
CA MET A 365 -1.77 -10.17 27.05
C MET A 365 -0.27 -10.24 26.69
N LEU A 366 0.18 -9.45 25.71
CA LEU A 366 1.61 -9.41 25.34
C LEU A 366 2.51 -8.87 26.45
N ARG A 367 2.00 -8.02 27.35
CA ARG A 367 2.79 -7.49 28.47
C ARG A 367 2.92 -8.46 29.63
N GLU A 368 1.98 -9.39 29.79
CA GLU A 368 2.05 -10.42 30.84
C GLU A 368 3.03 -11.56 30.48
N GLU A 369 3.36 -11.70 29.19
CA GLU A 369 4.31 -12.70 28.66
C GLU A 369 5.77 -12.18 28.59
N LEU A 370 5.98 -10.86 28.77
CA LEU A 370 7.28 -10.16 28.85
C LEU A 370 7.83 -10.14 30.27
#